data_AF-A0A8K1FR13-F1
#
_entry.id   AF-A0A8K1FR13-F1
#
_cell.length_a   1.000
_cell.length_b   1.000
_cell.length_c   1.000
_cell.angle_alpha   90.00
_cell.angle_beta   90.00
_cell.angle_gamma   90.00
#
_symmetry.space_group_name_H-M   'P 1'
#
loop_
_entity.id
_entity.type
_entity.pdbx_description
1 polymer ?
#
loop_
_entity_poly.entity_id
_entity_poly.type
_entity_poly.pdbx_seq_one_letter_code
_entity_poly.pdbx_strand_id
1 'polypeptide(L)'
;MMLLAEDVSESERYGTIAITRSAKKEAHWNSDVESEFVTPPTESTTTHSVYIYRGHNRNVGISYGMERPKKEADAWAEFNDGLPAIGWSQLRVKTAELKPHEYENHTLAHRRRKEIMFAAGFAEGLLIHRPIDEHFFNLYHTFFTSKNATENQTVAALHEFFEKNLLWIEEQIKVHENATETSPEIDYWETVGSILAQFDGLYAGYRRATQTTRPISALDLYVLKEVKGGYWSSGLEDLIPVVQHGLEKPEVSSDPTTPFVNFVKSLKCSALVRILPNASDLAWGHATWDSYSSMNRIFKHYEVPYI
;
A
#
# COMPACT_ATOMS: atom_id res chain seq x y z
N MET A 1 -60.03 28.09 19.46
CA MET A 1 -60.40 26.67 19.29
C MET A 1 -59.23 26.03 18.54
N MET A 2 -58.15 25.64 19.25
CA MET A 2 -57.90 24.27 19.80
C MET A 2 -57.89 23.25 18.64
N LEU A 3 -56.84 22.50 18.30
CA LEU A 3 -55.80 21.72 19.02
C LEU A 3 -54.60 21.52 18.05
N LEU A 4 -53.32 21.65 18.41
CA LEU A 4 -52.41 20.73 19.13
C LEU A 4 -52.21 19.34 18.50
N ALA A 5 -50.91 19.00 18.35
CA ALA A 5 -50.21 17.70 18.33
C ALA A 5 -49.42 17.46 17.02
N GLU A 6 -48.22 16.91 17.00
CA GLU A 6 -47.07 16.81 17.91
C GLU A 6 -45.98 16.12 17.06
N ASP A 7 -44.71 16.48 17.27
CA ASP A 7 -43.55 15.74 16.75
C ASP A 7 -43.63 14.26 17.15
N VAL A 8 -43.43 13.35 16.18
CA VAL A 8 -43.03 11.97 16.47
C VAL A 8 -41.77 11.65 15.68
N SER A 9 -40.74 11.39 16.46
CA SER A 9 -39.39 10.98 16.10
C SER A 9 -39.34 9.81 15.12
N GLU A 10 -38.46 9.93 14.13
CA GLU A 10 -38.09 8.88 13.18
C GLU A 10 -37.12 7.85 13.83
N SER A 11 -37.56 7.22 14.93
CA SER A 11 -36.78 6.26 15.72
C SER A 11 -37.25 4.79 15.58
N GLU A 12 -38.04 4.47 14.56
CA GLU A 12 -38.50 3.09 14.31
C GLU A 12 -38.17 2.63 12.89
N ARG A 13 -36.89 2.33 12.62
CA ARG A 13 -36.54 1.47 11.47
C ARG A 13 -35.24 0.67 11.56
N TYR A 14 -34.67 0.49 12.75
CA TYR A 14 -33.55 -0.43 12.96
C TYR A 14 -33.76 -1.22 14.25
N GLY A 15 -33.92 -2.54 14.13
CA GLY A 15 -34.05 -3.45 15.25
C GLY A 15 -32.80 -3.43 16.13
N THR A 16 -32.99 -3.06 17.39
CA THR A 16 -31.96 -3.06 18.44
C THR A 16 -31.51 -4.49 18.74
N ILE A 17 -30.28 -4.85 18.35
CA ILE A 17 -29.62 -6.05 18.86
C ILE A 17 -29.06 -5.70 20.25
N ALA A 18 -29.75 -6.19 21.30
CA ALA A 18 -29.25 -6.11 22.66
C ALA A 18 -28.04 -7.04 22.83
N ILE A 19 -26.83 -6.48 22.90
CA ILE A 19 -25.62 -7.23 23.27
C ILE A 19 -25.60 -7.33 24.81
N THR A 20 -26.03 -8.48 25.33
CA THR A 20 -25.80 -8.86 26.73
C THR A 20 -24.32 -9.17 26.93
N ARG A 21 -23.65 -8.43 27.81
CA ARG A 21 -22.28 -8.75 28.28
C ARG A 21 -22.33 -10.05 29.12
N SER A 22 -22.02 -11.17 28.49
CA SER A 22 -21.68 -12.42 29.18
C SER A 22 -20.18 -12.47 29.46
N ALA A 23 -19.84 -13.02 30.62
CA ALA A 23 -18.56 -12.94 31.30
C ALA A 23 -17.34 -13.45 30.51
N LYS A 24 -16.19 -12.82 30.82
CA LYS A 24 -14.83 -13.12 30.37
C LYS A 24 -14.55 -14.63 30.23
N LYS A 25 -14.20 -15.06 29.00
CA LYS A 25 -13.13 -16.03 28.78
C LYS A 25 -11.98 -15.27 28.13
N GLU A 26 -10.88 -15.14 28.85
CA GLU A 26 -9.63 -14.61 28.31
C GLU A 26 -9.17 -15.57 27.21
N ALA A 27 -9.33 -15.14 25.96
CA ALA A 27 -8.67 -15.77 24.83
C ALA A 27 -7.19 -15.39 24.94
N HIS A 28 -6.37 -16.33 25.39
CA HIS A 28 -4.92 -16.25 25.24
C HIS A 28 -4.61 -16.31 23.74
N TRP A 29 -4.50 -15.14 23.12
CA TRP A 29 -3.86 -15.02 21.81
C TRP A 29 -2.40 -15.40 21.99
N ASN A 30 -2.01 -16.53 21.42
CA ASN A 30 -0.62 -16.93 21.35
C ASN A 30 0.06 -15.99 20.36
N SER A 31 0.78 -14.98 20.86
CA SER A 31 1.49 -13.96 20.08
C SER A 31 2.71 -14.49 19.33
N ASP A 32 3.03 -15.77 19.51
CA ASP A 32 4.30 -16.38 19.09
C ASP A 32 4.23 -17.06 17.71
N VAL A 33 3.32 -16.63 16.83
CA VAL A 33 3.47 -16.94 15.40
C VAL A 33 4.40 -15.88 14.82
N GLU A 34 5.70 -16.01 15.10
CA GLU A 34 6.69 -15.42 14.19
C GLU A 34 6.37 -16.00 12.81
N SER A 35 5.98 -15.14 11.86
CA SER A 35 5.88 -15.56 10.47
C SER A 35 7.27 -16.04 10.08
N GLU A 36 7.53 -17.34 10.03
CA GLU A 36 8.81 -17.88 9.59
C GLU A 36 8.96 -17.67 8.08
N PHE A 37 10.19 -17.44 7.60
CA PHE A 37 10.40 -17.35 6.15
C PHE A 37 10.09 -18.75 5.65
N VAL A 38 9.18 -18.90 4.71
CA VAL A 38 9.01 -20.19 4.06
C VAL A 38 10.32 -20.43 3.31
N THR A 39 11.17 -21.28 3.87
CA THR A 39 12.45 -21.65 3.28
C THR A 39 12.12 -22.49 2.05
N PRO A 40 12.49 -22.04 0.84
CA PRO A 40 12.21 -22.81 -0.36
C PRO A 40 12.93 -24.15 -0.31
N PRO A 41 12.43 -25.20 -1.00
CA PRO A 41 13.00 -26.55 -0.94
C PRO A 41 14.43 -26.69 -1.53
N THR A 42 15.10 -25.60 -1.92
CA THR A 42 16.40 -25.64 -2.61
C THR A 42 17.41 -24.67 -1.98
N GLU A 43 18.67 -25.11 -1.87
CA GLU A 43 19.84 -24.36 -1.35
C GLU A 43 20.21 -23.09 -2.15
N SER A 44 19.39 -22.64 -3.11
CA SER A 44 19.75 -21.56 -4.05
C SER A 44 19.03 -20.22 -3.82
N THR A 45 18.33 -20.00 -2.70
CA THR A 45 17.76 -18.68 -2.41
C THR A 45 18.69 -17.86 -1.54
N THR A 46 19.41 -16.93 -2.18
CA THR A 46 20.23 -15.93 -1.49
C THR A 46 19.30 -14.89 -0.87
N THR A 47 19.20 -14.87 0.46
CA THR A 47 18.58 -13.78 1.20
C THR A 47 19.51 -12.56 1.18
N HIS A 48 18.99 -11.41 0.74
CA HIS A 48 19.71 -10.14 0.76
C HIS A 48 19.21 -9.27 1.91
N SER A 49 20.12 -8.67 2.66
CA SER A 49 19.80 -7.81 3.81
C SER A 49 20.45 -6.44 3.66
N VAL A 50 19.69 -5.39 3.98
CA VAL A 50 20.19 -4.02 4.07
C VAL A 50 19.78 -3.36 5.37
N TYR A 51 20.65 -2.48 5.88
CA TYR A 51 20.44 -1.71 7.10
C TYR A 51 20.64 -0.23 6.83
N ILE A 52 19.68 0.57 7.26
CA ILE A 52 19.61 2.01 7.02
C ILE A 52 19.83 2.76 8.33
N TYR A 53 20.86 3.60 8.37
CA TYR A 53 21.26 4.38 9.54
C TYR A 53 21.17 5.87 9.25
N ARG A 54 20.73 6.66 10.23
CA ARG A 54 20.88 8.13 10.17
C ARG A 54 22.33 8.54 10.37
N GLY A 55 22.86 9.32 9.44
CA GLY A 55 24.12 10.03 9.60
C GLY A 55 23.93 11.39 10.27
N HIS A 56 24.97 11.88 10.94
CA HIS A 56 24.96 13.15 11.68
C HIS A 56 24.62 14.40 10.84
N ASN A 57 24.71 14.34 9.51
CA ASN A 57 24.37 15.43 8.58
C ASN A 57 23.20 15.11 7.64
N ARG A 58 22.21 14.31 8.08
CA ARG A 58 21.11 13.79 7.23
C ARG A 58 21.54 12.87 6.08
N ASN A 59 22.81 12.49 6.02
CA ASN A 59 23.28 11.46 5.09
C ASN A 59 22.76 10.08 5.53
N VAL A 60 22.32 9.25 4.59
CA VAL A 60 21.88 7.88 4.86
C VAL A 60 23.09 6.94 4.84
N GLY A 61 23.36 6.27 5.96
CA GLY A 61 24.34 5.19 6.04
C GLY A 61 23.72 3.86 5.63
N ILE A 62 24.38 3.12 4.73
CA ILE A 62 23.90 1.82 4.21
C ILE A 62 24.92 0.75 4.57
N SER A 63 24.46 -0.38 5.10
CA SER A 63 25.28 -1.57 5.32
C SER A 63 24.61 -2.79 4.68
N TYR A 64 25.40 -3.62 4.00
CA TYR A 64 25.00 -4.87 3.34
C TYR A 64 25.63 -6.04 4.07
N GLY A 65 24.90 -7.15 4.26
CA GLY A 65 25.41 -8.33 4.96
C GLY A 65 25.64 -8.07 6.46
N MET A 66 25.34 -9.04 7.31
CA MET A 66 25.32 -8.88 8.76
C MET A 66 26.69 -8.47 9.35
N GLU A 67 26.93 -7.16 9.55
CA GLU A 67 28.08 -6.68 10.33
C GLU A 67 27.79 -5.48 11.25
N ARG A 68 26.59 -4.89 11.22
CA ARG A 68 26.18 -3.85 12.18
C ARG A 68 24.95 -4.26 13.00
N PRO A 69 24.82 -3.79 14.26
CA PRO A 69 23.73 -4.22 15.12
C PRO A 69 22.39 -3.76 14.54
N LYS A 70 21.46 -4.70 14.29
CA LYS A 70 20.08 -4.41 13.87
C LYS A 70 19.40 -3.33 14.74
N LYS A 71 19.83 -3.21 16.01
CA LYS A 71 19.28 -2.31 17.03
C LYS A 71 19.57 -0.82 16.82
N GLU A 72 20.54 -0.46 15.99
CA GLU A 72 20.91 0.95 15.76
C GLU A 72 20.41 1.50 14.42
N ALA A 73 19.84 0.64 13.56
CA ALA A 73 19.29 1.04 12.28
C ALA A 73 17.91 1.69 12.45
N ASP A 74 17.63 2.74 11.67
CA ASP A 74 16.28 3.32 11.56
C ASP A 74 15.35 2.35 10.81
N ALA A 75 15.88 1.56 9.89
CA ALA A 75 15.18 0.44 9.28
C ALA A 75 16.15 -0.64 8.78
N TRP A 76 15.66 -1.87 8.70
CA TRP A 76 16.32 -2.95 7.96
C TRP A 76 15.30 -3.75 7.16
N ALA A 77 15.77 -4.35 6.07
CA ALA A 77 14.95 -5.21 5.24
C ALA A 77 15.70 -6.48 4.83
N GLU A 78 14.94 -7.56 4.65
CA GLU A 78 15.41 -8.84 4.15
C GLU A 78 14.53 -9.28 2.98
N PHE A 79 15.15 -9.63 1.86
CA PHE A 79 14.45 -10.08 0.65
C PHE A 79 14.93 -11.47 0.23
N ASN A 80 13.97 -12.38 0.06
CA ASN A 80 14.17 -13.71 -0.48
C ASN A 80 13.41 -13.82 -1.81
N ASP A 81 14.13 -14.04 -2.90
CA ASP A 81 13.53 -14.23 -4.22
C ASP A 81 13.07 -15.68 -4.44
N GLY A 82 11.91 -16.00 -3.85
CA GLY A 82 11.26 -17.31 -3.96
C GLY A 82 10.30 -17.45 -5.15
N LEU A 83 10.12 -16.41 -5.97
CA LEU A 83 9.12 -16.41 -7.06
C LEU A 83 9.23 -17.64 -7.98
N PRO A 84 10.43 -18.06 -8.46
CA PRO A 84 10.54 -19.22 -9.34
C PRO A 84 10.24 -20.56 -8.67
N ALA A 85 10.42 -20.64 -7.34
CA ALA A 85 10.31 -21.90 -6.58
C ALA A 85 8.90 -22.12 -6.02
N ILE A 86 8.29 -21.08 -5.45
CA ILE A 86 7.01 -21.18 -4.72
C ILE A 86 5.94 -20.19 -5.24
N GLY A 87 6.26 -19.42 -6.28
CA GLY A 87 5.36 -18.42 -6.85
C GLY A 87 5.20 -17.16 -6.00
N TRP A 88 6.06 -16.96 -4.99
CA TRP A 88 6.10 -15.78 -4.12
C TRP A 88 7.54 -15.47 -3.70
N SER A 89 7.97 -14.23 -3.92
CA SER A 89 9.11 -13.67 -3.18
C SER A 89 8.64 -13.20 -1.81
N GLN A 90 9.54 -13.10 -0.85
CA GLN A 90 9.22 -12.70 0.53
C GLN A 90 10.07 -11.50 0.92
N LEU A 91 9.43 -10.45 1.41
CA LEU A 91 10.10 -9.25 1.93
C LEU A 91 9.72 -9.07 3.40
N ARG A 92 10.72 -8.79 4.24
CA ARG A 92 10.51 -8.28 5.60
C ARG A 92 11.13 -6.92 5.72
N VAL A 93 10.40 -6.01 6.34
CA VAL A 93 10.88 -4.70 6.69
C VAL A 93 10.56 -4.48 8.15
N LYS A 94 11.57 -4.09 8.92
CA LYS A 94 11.38 -3.71 10.32
C LYS A 94 12.08 -2.40 10.57
N THR A 95 11.42 -1.54 11.34
CA THR A 95 11.95 -0.23 11.66
C THR A 95 12.41 -0.11 13.10
N ALA A 96 13.10 0.99 13.41
CA ALA A 96 13.22 1.45 14.78
C ALA A 96 11.86 1.85 15.35
N GLU A 97 11.71 1.67 16.66
CA GLU A 97 10.64 2.29 17.44
C GLU A 97 11.01 3.73 17.80
N LEU A 98 10.01 4.55 18.05
CA LEU A 98 10.22 5.85 18.68
C LEU A 98 10.70 5.65 20.13
N LYS A 99 11.65 6.48 20.55
CA LYS A 99 12.16 6.50 21.92
C LYS A 99 11.23 7.32 22.82
N PRO A 100 11.18 7.04 24.15
CA PRO A 100 10.32 7.78 25.07
C PRO A 100 10.44 9.31 24.99
N HIS A 101 11.65 9.84 24.89
CA HIS A 101 11.87 11.29 24.76
C HIS A 101 11.43 11.87 23.40
N GLU A 102 11.27 11.04 22.36
CA GLU A 102 10.73 11.49 21.07
C GLU A 102 9.22 11.69 21.16
N TYR A 103 8.51 10.92 22.01
CA TYR A 103 7.08 11.11 22.29
C TYR A 103 6.77 12.35 23.14
N GLU A 104 7.74 12.85 23.91
CA GLU A 104 7.55 14.06 24.74
C GLU A 104 7.32 15.33 23.91
N ASN A 105 7.65 15.30 22.61
CA ASN A 105 7.46 16.41 21.69
C ASN A 105 6.79 15.93 20.41
N HIS A 106 5.54 16.36 20.20
CA HIS A 106 4.71 15.96 19.05
C HIS A 106 5.41 16.19 17.70
N THR A 107 5.96 17.38 17.49
CA THR A 107 6.70 17.72 16.26
C THR A 107 7.94 16.85 16.07
N LEU A 108 8.62 16.46 17.15
CA LEU A 108 9.76 15.54 17.09
C LEU A 108 9.30 14.12 16.75
N ALA A 109 8.28 13.59 17.42
CA ALA A 109 7.70 12.28 17.13
C ALA A 109 7.28 12.17 15.66
N HIS A 110 6.53 13.15 15.16
CA HIS A 110 6.09 13.21 13.77
C HIS A 110 7.26 13.18 12.78
N ARG A 111 8.25 14.06 12.98
CA ARG A 111 9.47 14.10 12.15
C ARG A 111 10.19 12.75 12.15
N ARG A 112 10.34 12.15 13.34
CA ARG A 112 11.03 10.88 13.53
C ARG A 112 10.31 9.72 12.85
N ARG A 113 8.97 9.68 12.90
CA ARG A 113 8.17 8.71 12.12
C ARG A 113 8.44 8.83 10.63
N LYS A 114 8.41 10.03 10.06
CA LYS A 114 8.69 10.23 8.63
C LYS A 114 10.10 9.76 8.24
N GLU A 115 11.11 10.08 9.05
CA GLU A 115 12.49 9.63 8.82
C GLU A 115 12.62 8.10 8.85
N ILE A 116 11.94 7.45 9.80
CA ILE A 116 11.91 5.98 9.93
C ILE A 116 11.17 5.33 8.76
N MET A 117 10.01 5.86 8.37
CA MET A 117 9.23 5.34 7.25
C MET A 117 9.95 5.53 5.91
N PHE A 118 10.64 6.67 5.73
CA PHE A 118 11.56 6.86 4.60
C PHE A 118 12.66 5.80 4.59
N ALA A 119 13.29 5.51 5.73
CA ALA A 119 14.30 4.47 5.82
C ALA A 119 13.73 3.08 5.45
N ALA A 120 12.49 2.78 5.87
CA ALA A 120 11.79 1.54 5.53
C ALA A 120 11.60 1.39 4.02
N GLY A 121 11.09 2.43 3.36
CA GLY A 121 10.96 2.46 1.90
C GLY A 121 12.30 2.35 1.20
N PHE A 122 13.31 3.09 1.68
CA PHE A 122 14.65 3.07 1.09
C PHE A 122 15.29 1.68 1.14
N ALA A 123 15.15 0.97 2.26
CA ALA A 123 15.60 -0.40 2.42
C ALA A 123 14.91 -1.35 1.42
N GLU A 124 13.60 -1.25 1.29
CA GLU A 124 12.83 -2.00 0.30
C GLU A 124 13.30 -1.70 -1.13
N GLY A 125 13.34 -0.42 -1.52
CA GLY A 125 13.69 0.01 -2.88
C GLY A 125 15.08 -0.46 -3.30
N LEU A 126 16.04 -0.50 -2.38
CA LEU A 126 17.36 -1.07 -2.64
C LEU A 126 17.28 -2.57 -2.99
N LEU A 127 16.48 -3.34 -2.24
CA LEU A 127 16.42 -4.80 -2.38
C LEU A 127 15.56 -5.24 -3.57
N ILE A 128 14.44 -4.56 -3.83
CA ILE A 128 13.45 -4.99 -4.83
C ILE A 128 13.46 -4.17 -6.12
N HIS A 129 14.53 -3.40 -6.38
CA HIS A 129 14.63 -2.56 -7.59
C HIS A 129 14.41 -3.34 -8.89
N ARG A 130 14.94 -4.57 -8.98
CA ARG A 130 14.76 -5.44 -10.15
C ARG A 130 13.31 -5.94 -10.29
N PRO A 131 12.67 -6.50 -9.25
CA PRO A 131 11.23 -6.79 -9.29
C PRO A 131 10.36 -5.59 -9.66
N ILE A 132 10.71 -4.37 -9.22
CA ILE A 132 10.01 -3.13 -9.62
C ILE A 132 10.12 -2.91 -11.13
N ASP A 133 11.33 -2.98 -11.69
CA ASP A 133 11.57 -2.82 -13.13
C ASP A 133 10.78 -3.86 -13.95
N GLU A 134 10.83 -5.13 -13.55
CA GLU A 134 10.14 -6.24 -14.20
C GLU A 134 8.61 -6.09 -14.11
N HIS A 135 8.09 -5.73 -12.95
CA HIS A 135 6.66 -5.54 -12.75
C HIS A 135 6.12 -4.35 -13.54
N PHE A 136 6.83 -3.22 -13.52
CA PHE A 136 6.48 -2.06 -14.32
C PHE A 136 6.46 -2.39 -15.81
N PHE A 137 7.50 -3.07 -16.32
CA PHE A 137 7.56 -3.49 -17.71
C PHE A 137 6.34 -4.36 -18.08
N ASN A 138 6.04 -5.38 -17.27
CA ASN A 138 4.92 -6.29 -17.53
C ASN A 138 3.57 -5.57 -17.53
N LEU A 139 3.32 -4.72 -16.54
CA LEU A 139 2.05 -3.99 -16.44
C LEU A 139 1.93 -2.92 -17.52
N TYR A 140 2.94 -2.06 -17.69
CA TYR A 140 2.91 -1.00 -18.69
C TYR A 140 2.62 -1.56 -20.09
N HIS A 141 3.28 -2.66 -20.47
CA HIS A 141 3.05 -3.32 -21.75
C HIS A 141 1.71 -4.06 -21.86
N THR A 142 1.03 -4.34 -20.76
CA THR A 142 -0.34 -4.89 -20.77
C THR A 142 -1.38 -3.79 -21.03
N PHE A 143 -1.15 -2.58 -20.51
CA PHE A 143 -2.13 -1.49 -20.55
C PHE A 143 -1.92 -0.51 -21.72
N PHE A 144 -0.67 -0.20 -22.04
CA PHE A 144 -0.29 0.78 -23.05
C PHE A 144 0.41 0.06 -24.22
N THR A 145 -0.31 -0.90 -24.79
CA THR A 145 0.22 -1.84 -25.79
C THR A 145 0.36 -1.19 -27.17
N SER A 146 -0.60 -0.37 -27.57
CA SER A 146 -0.69 0.13 -28.95
C SER A 146 0.16 1.39 -29.18
N LYS A 147 0.52 2.11 -28.12
CA LYS A 147 1.28 3.37 -28.15
C LYS A 147 0.70 4.40 -29.13
N ASN A 148 -0.60 4.29 -29.39
CA ASN A 148 -1.31 5.20 -30.28
C ASN A 148 -1.46 6.58 -29.62
N ALA A 149 -1.91 7.57 -30.40
CA ALA A 149 -2.06 8.94 -29.90
C ALA A 149 -2.98 9.02 -28.67
N THR A 150 -4.05 8.22 -28.63
CA THR A 150 -5.03 8.19 -27.53
C THR A 150 -4.46 7.62 -26.23
N GLU A 151 -3.68 6.54 -26.31
CA GLU A 151 -2.99 5.97 -25.15
C GLU A 151 -1.95 6.96 -24.60
N ASN A 152 -1.16 7.58 -25.48
CA ASN A 152 -0.17 8.58 -25.05
C ASN A 152 -0.84 9.80 -24.38
N GLN A 153 -1.98 10.26 -24.91
CA GLN A 153 -2.78 11.31 -24.27
C GLN A 153 -3.35 10.87 -22.92
N THR A 154 -3.81 9.63 -22.81
CA THR A 154 -4.31 9.06 -21.55
C THR A 154 -3.21 9.02 -20.50
N VAL A 155 -2.01 8.55 -20.85
CA VAL A 155 -0.83 8.55 -19.95
C VAL A 155 -0.49 9.97 -19.50
N ALA A 156 -0.46 10.93 -20.42
CA ALA A 156 -0.18 12.32 -20.09
C ALA A 156 -1.23 12.92 -19.14
N ALA A 157 -2.51 12.64 -19.35
CA ALA A 157 -3.59 13.11 -18.49
C ALA A 157 -3.56 12.45 -17.10
N LEU A 158 -3.19 11.16 -17.02
CA LEU A 158 -2.95 10.48 -15.75
C LEU A 158 -1.79 11.11 -14.99
N HIS A 159 -0.67 11.37 -15.67
CA HIS A 159 0.47 12.06 -15.08
C HIS A 159 0.08 13.43 -14.52
N GLU A 160 -0.64 14.25 -15.29
CA GLU A 160 -1.11 15.56 -14.84
C GLU A 160 -2.02 15.45 -13.61
N PHE A 161 -2.95 14.49 -13.60
CA PHE A 161 -3.83 14.27 -12.44
C PHE A 161 -3.04 13.89 -11.20
N PHE A 162 -2.16 12.90 -11.29
CA PHE A 162 -1.39 12.41 -10.15
C PHE A 162 -0.39 13.46 -9.65
N GLU A 163 0.19 14.26 -10.54
CA GLU A 163 1.04 15.40 -10.15
C GLU A 163 0.25 16.42 -9.32
N LYS A 164 -0.93 16.85 -9.79
CA LYS A 164 -1.80 17.77 -9.06
C LYS A 164 -2.28 17.18 -7.73
N ASN A 165 -2.66 15.91 -7.72
CA ASN A 165 -3.08 15.22 -6.50
C ASN A 165 -1.95 15.15 -5.47
N LEU A 166 -0.73 14.81 -5.90
CA LEU A 166 0.43 14.75 -5.02
C LEU A 166 0.77 16.12 -4.44
N LEU A 167 0.75 17.19 -5.25
CA LEU A 167 0.94 18.56 -4.79
C LEU A 167 -0.08 18.96 -3.73
N TRP A 168 -1.35 18.61 -3.94
CA TRP A 168 -2.41 18.86 -2.95
C TRP A 168 -2.18 18.07 -1.65
N ILE A 169 -1.83 16.78 -1.73
CA ILE A 169 -1.49 15.95 -0.56
C ILE A 169 -0.34 16.60 0.23
N GLU A 170 0.73 17.01 -0.45
CA GLU A 170 1.85 17.68 0.20
C GLU A 170 1.45 18.99 0.88
N GLU A 171 0.58 19.79 0.27
CA GLU A 171 0.07 21.02 0.86
C GLU A 171 -0.73 20.74 2.13
N GLN A 172 -1.60 19.73 2.11
CA GLN A 172 -2.37 19.33 3.28
C GLN A 172 -1.45 18.83 4.40
N ILE A 173 -0.43 18.02 4.10
CA ILE A 173 0.56 17.60 5.10
C ILE A 173 1.27 18.82 5.71
N LYS A 174 1.72 19.78 4.88
CA LYS A 174 2.45 20.98 5.34
C LYS A 174 1.61 21.86 6.27
N VAL A 175 0.32 22.03 5.98
CA VAL A 175 -0.60 22.82 6.82
C VAL A 175 -0.80 22.19 8.20
N HIS A 176 -0.74 20.86 8.30
CA HIS A 176 -0.95 20.13 9.56
C HIS A 176 0.36 19.78 10.30
N GLU A 177 1.53 19.88 9.67
CA GLU A 177 2.83 19.44 10.22
C GLU A 177 3.27 20.18 11.50
N ASN A 178 2.92 21.46 11.63
CA ASN A 178 3.31 22.29 12.79
C ASN A 178 2.22 22.39 13.86
N ALA A 179 1.15 21.61 13.75
CA ALA A 179 0.10 21.63 14.74
C ALA A 179 0.63 21.07 16.08
N THR A 180 0.41 21.85 17.15
CA THR A 180 0.85 21.50 18.51
C THR A 180 -0.22 20.76 19.30
N GLU A 181 -1.45 20.75 18.81
CA GLU A 181 -2.59 20.04 19.39
C GLU A 181 -2.75 18.69 18.71
N THR A 182 -3.22 17.68 19.44
CA THR A 182 -3.58 16.38 18.86
C THR A 182 -5.05 16.40 18.45
N SER A 183 -5.35 16.06 17.19
CA SER A 183 -6.73 15.90 16.71
C SER A 183 -6.79 14.75 15.69
N PRO A 184 -7.96 14.13 15.48
CA PRO A 184 -8.11 13.08 14.48
C PRO A 184 -7.70 13.50 13.05
N GLU A 185 -7.86 14.79 12.72
CA GLU A 185 -7.43 15.35 11.43
C GLU A 185 -5.91 15.46 11.33
N ILE A 186 -5.26 15.86 12.41
CA ILE A 186 -3.79 15.94 12.48
C ILE A 186 -3.21 14.53 12.40
N ASP A 187 -3.71 13.58 13.20
CA ASP A 187 -3.28 12.18 13.17
C ASP A 187 -3.44 11.55 11.78
N TYR A 188 -4.52 11.90 11.07
CA TYR A 188 -4.75 11.50 9.69
C TYR A 188 -3.67 12.03 8.75
N TRP A 189 -3.41 13.34 8.74
CA TRP A 189 -2.39 13.93 7.87
C TRP A 189 -0.97 13.54 8.25
N GLU A 190 -0.70 13.24 9.52
CA GLU A 190 0.55 12.64 9.95
C GLU A 190 0.75 11.23 9.38
N THR A 191 -0.32 10.43 9.36
CA THR A 191 -0.33 9.10 8.77
C THR A 191 -0.07 9.18 7.27
N VAL A 192 -0.79 10.05 6.56
CA VAL A 192 -0.58 10.27 5.13
C VAL A 192 0.85 10.73 4.84
N GLY A 193 1.40 11.65 5.64
CA GLY A 193 2.78 12.10 5.51
C GLY A 193 3.81 10.99 5.76
N SER A 194 3.52 10.06 6.66
CA SER A 194 4.38 8.89 6.93
C SER A 194 4.36 7.88 5.77
N ILE A 195 3.18 7.63 5.19
CA ILE A 195 3.03 6.79 3.99
C ILE A 195 3.75 7.43 2.79
N LEU A 196 3.62 8.75 2.61
CA LEU A 196 4.32 9.44 1.53
C LEU A 196 5.84 9.42 1.72
N ALA A 197 6.34 9.60 2.95
CA ALA A 197 7.75 9.45 3.25
C ALA A 197 8.28 8.04 2.94
N GLN A 198 7.50 7.00 3.21
CA GLN A 198 7.84 5.63 2.80
C GLN A 198 7.95 5.50 1.28
N PHE A 199 7.02 6.08 0.53
CA PHE A 199 7.09 6.08 -0.93
C PHE A 199 8.33 6.83 -1.46
N ASP A 200 8.65 7.99 -0.89
CA ASP A 200 9.85 8.75 -1.24
C ASP A 200 11.12 7.94 -0.97
N GLY A 201 11.14 7.24 0.17
CA GLY A 201 12.18 6.28 0.52
C GLY A 201 12.31 5.18 -0.54
N LEU A 202 11.20 4.53 -0.88
CA LEU A 202 11.13 3.48 -1.90
C LEU A 202 11.74 3.93 -3.22
N TYR A 203 11.31 5.09 -3.72
CA TYR A 203 11.83 5.64 -4.97
C TYR A 203 13.32 5.99 -4.86
N ALA A 204 13.76 6.60 -3.75
CA ALA A 204 15.17 6.93 -3.54
C ALA A 204 16.06 5.67 -3.47
N GLY A 205 15.60 4.62 -2.79
CA GLY A 205 16.29 3.32 -2.72
C GLY A 205 16.36 2.65 -4.10
N TYR A 206 15.24 2.61 -4.83
CA TYR A 206 15.16 2.11 -6.20
C TYR A 206 16.15 2.85 -7.11
N ARG A 207 16.12 4.19 -7.10
CA ARG A 207 17.01 5.04 -7.91
C ARG A 207 18.49 4.84 -7.58
N ARG A 208 18.81 4.47 -6.34
CA ARG A 208 20.18 4.22 -5.89
C ARG A 208 20.72 2.86 -6.37
N ALA A 209 19.85 1.87 -6.52
CA ALA A 209 20.22 0.49 -6.84
C ALA A 209 20.03 0.12 -8.32
N THR A 210 19.02 0.68 -9.00
CA THR A 210 18.73 0.32 -10.39
C THR A 210 19.90 0.66 -11.33
N GLN A 211 20.15 -0.25 -12.27
CA GLN A 211 21.18 -0.12 -13.31
C GLN A 211 20.58 0.14 -14.69
N THR A 212 19.25 0.30 -14.77
CA THR A 212 18.56 0.57 -16.03
C THR A 212 18.98 1.93 -16.61
N THR A 213 19.11 1.98 -17.94
CA THR A 213 19.46 3.23 -18.65
C THR A 213 18.31 4.23 -18.68
N ARG A 214 17.08 3.78 -18.42
CA ARG A 214 15.88 4.62 -18.30
C ARG A 214 15.11 4.23 -17.04
N PRO A 215 15.51 4.74 -15.87
CA PRO A 215 14.81 4.46 -14.63
C PRO A 215 13.38 4.98 -14.71
N ILE A 216 12.44 4.15 -14.24
CA ILE A 216 11.06 4.54 -13.94
C ILE A 216 11.06 5.86 -13.16
N SER A 217 10.19 6.80 -13.55
CA SER A 217 10.03 8.07 -12.83
C SER A 217 9.29 7.87 -11.51
N ALA A 218 9.41 8.83 -10.57
CA ALA A 218 8.64 8.78 -9.32
C ALA A 218 7.13 8.73 -9.61
N LEU A 219 6.68 9.52 -10.59
CA LEU A 219 5.28 9.59 -10.99
C LEU A 219 4.81 8.27 -11.62
N ASP A 220 5.60 7.64 -12.48
CA ASP A 220 5.29 6.33 -13.05
C ASP A 220 5.22 5.23 -11.98
N LEU A 221 6.13 5.25 -11.00
CA LEU A 221 6.08 4.34 -9.86
C LEU A 221 4.86 4.61 -8.97
N TYR A 222 4.47 5.88 -8.83
CA TYR A 222 3.26 6.29 -8.11
C TYR A 222 2.00 5.83 -8.85
N VAL A 223 1.96 5.94 -10.18
CA VAL A 223 0.87 5.40 -11.00
C VAL A 223 0.83 3.88 -10.89
N LEU A 224 1.98 3.21 -10.91
CA LEU A 224 2.09 1.74 -10.83
C LEU A 224 1.41 1.18 -9.56
N LYS A 225 1.39 1.91 -8.44
CA LYS A 225 0.69 1.46 -7.22
C LYS A 225 -0.83 1.34 -7.41
N GLU A 226 -1.38 2.11 -8.36
CA GLU A 226 -2.80 2.12 -8.72
C GLU A 226 -3.10 1.15 -9.87
N VAL A 227 -2.08 0.70 -10.61
CA VAL A 227 -2.22 -0.27 -11.70
C VAL A 227 -2.27 -1.69 -11.12
N LYS A 228 -3.46 -2.29 -11.09
CA LYS A 228 -3.63 -3.73 -10.88
C LYS A 228 -3.97 -4.38 -12.21
N GLY A 229 -3.46 -5.56 -12.51
CA GLY A 229 -3.47 -6.09 -13.87
C GLY A 229 -4.87 -6.44 -14.41
N GLY A 230 -5.05 -6.14 -15.69
CA GLY A 230 -6.31 -6.22 -16.42
C GLY A 230 -6.87 -4.82 -16.68
N TYR A 231 -7.36 -4.56 -17.90
CA TYR A 231 -7.82 -3.26 -18.46
C TYR A 231 -8.71 -2.37 -17.57
N TRP A 232 -9.16 -2.87 -16.43
CA TRP A 232 -10.02 -2.26 -15.43
C TRP A 232 -9.36 -2.53 -14.06
N SER A 233 -8.62 -1.59 -13.46
CA SER A 233 -8.22 -1.62 -12.04
C SER A 233 -8.84 -0.48 -11.22
N SER A 234 -9.37 -0.73 -10.02
CA SER A 234 -10.20 0.19 -9.21
C SER A 234 -9.81 1.69 -9.16
N GLY A 235 -8.53 2.06 -9.07
CA GLY A 235 -8.13 3.49 -9.07
C GLY A 235 -8.15 4.12 -10.48
N LEU A 236 -7.54 3.42 -11.45
CA LEU A 236 -7.53 3.83 -12.85
C LEU A 236 -8.86 3.53 -13.58
N GLU A 237 -9.73 2.67 -13.02
CA GLU A 237 -11.08 2.35 -13.51
C GLU A 237 -11.98 3.57 -13.48
N ASP A 238 -11.91 4.31 -12.38
CA ASP A 238 -12.70 5.53 -12.22
C ASP A 238 -11.96 6.69 -12.88
N LEU A 239 -10.63 6.70 -12.83
CA LEU A 239 -9.85 7.83 -13.30
C LEU A 239 -9.69 7.87 -14.83
N ILE A 240 -9.43 6.73 -15.49
CA ILE A 240 -9.24 6.67 -16.95
C ILE A 240 -10.49 7.19 -17.69
N PRO A 241 -11.71 6.71 -17.41
CA PRO A 241 -12.90 7.28 -18.02
C PRO A 241 -13.09 8.75 -17.69
N VAL A 242 -12.75 9.23 -16.49
CA VAL A 242 -12.85 10.67 -16.16
C VAL A 242 -11.88 11.51 -17.00
N VAL A 243 -10.62 11.10 -17.11
CA VAL A 243 -9.64 11.82 -17.93
C VAL A 243 -9.91 11.66 -19.43
N GLN A 244 -10.49 10.53 -19.86
CA GLN A 244 -10.90 10.26 -21.24
C GLN A 244 -12.27 10.84 -21.61
N HIS A 245 -13.19 11.07 -20.69
CA HIS A 245 -14.47 11.75 -20.95
C HIS A 245 -14.27 13.23 -21.27
N GLY A 246 -13.13 13.81 -20.86
CA GLY A 246 -12.64 15.07 -21.40
C GLY A 246 -12.12 14.97 -22.85
N LEU A 247 -11.97 13.75 -23.39
CA LEU A 247 -11.34 13.46 -24.69
C LEU A 247 -12.30 12.84 -25.72
N GLU A 248 -13.30 12.00 -25.37
CA GLU A 248 -14.47 11.60 -26.19
C GLU A 248 -15.39 10.58 -25.46
N LYS A 249 -16.65 10.38 -25.91
CA LYS A 249 -17.60 9.41 -25.32
C LYS A 249 -17.49 8.02 -25.98
N PRO A 250 -17.50 6.91 -25.22
CA PRO A 250 -17.49 5.57 -25.81
C PRO A 250 -18.85 5.22 -26.43
N GLU A 251 -18.82 4.52 -27.57
CA GLU A 251 -20.01 3.97 -28.23
C GLU A 251 -20.63 2.85 -27.37
N VAL A 252 -21.93 2.97 -27.09
CA VAL A 252 -22.69 1.99 -26.33
C VAL A 252 -23.06 0.82 -27.24
N SER A 253 -22.55 -0.37 -26.96
CA SER A 253 -22.91 -1.59 -27.70
C SER A 253 -24.38 -1.95 -27.45
N SER A 254 -25.11 -2.34 -28.50
CA SER A 254 -26.53 -2.69 -28.47
C SER A 254 -26.84 -4.17 -28.12
N ASP A 255 -25.83 -4.97 -27.78
CA ASP A 255 -26.00 -6.39 -27.44
C ASP A 255 -26.44 -6.58 -25.96
N PRO A 256 -27.58 -7.25 -25.68
CA PRO A 256 -28.11 -7.45 -24.34
C PRO A 256 -27.36 -8.50 -23.49
N THR A 257 -26.41 -9.26 -24.07
CA THR A 257 -25.53 -10.19 -23.33
C THR A 257 -24.25 -9.53 -22.83
N THR A 258 -23.83 -8.44 -23.49
CA THR A 258 -22.70 -7.59 -23.11
C THR A 258 -22.75 -7.08 -21.67
N PRO A 259 -23.90 -6.67 -21.10
CA PRO A 259 -23.97 -6.18 -19.72
C PRO A 259 -23.54 -7.24 -18.69
N PHE A 260 -23.97 -8.50 -18.84
CA PHE A 260 -23.61 -9.56 -17.90
C PHE A 260 -22.15 -10.00 -18.06
N VAL A 261 -21.67 -10.12 -19.30
CA VAL A 261 -20.25 -10.44 -19.56
C VAL A 261 -19.33 -9.32 -19.07
N ASN A 262 -19.72 -8.06 -19.23
CA ASN A 262 -18.98 -6.90 -18.71
C ASN A 262 -19.01 -6.86 -17.19
N PHE A 263 -20.15 -7.18 -16.56
CA PHE A 263 -20.26 -7.31 -15.11
C PHE A 263 -19.35 -8.42 -14.56
N VAL A 264 -19.33 -9.60 -15.17
CA VAL A 264 -18.42 -10.68 -14.72
C VAL A 264 -16.96 -10.29 -14.92
N LYS A 265 -16.63 -9.58 -16.01
CA LYS A 265 -15.28 -9.04 -16.26
C LYS A 265 -14.89 -7.91 -15.31
N SER A 266 -15.85 -7.22 -14.70
CA SER A 266 -15.59 -6.20 -13.67
C SER A 266 -15.39 -6.78 -12.28
N LEU A 267 -15.68 -8.07 -12.05
CA LEU A 267 -15.35 -8.74 -10.79
C LEU A 267 -13.84 -8.99 -10.69
N LYS A 268 -13.24 -8.62 -9.55
CA LYS A 268 -11.77 -8.64 -9.36
C LYS A 268 -11.31 -9.55 -8.24
N CYS A 269 -12.20 -10.01 -7.37
CA CYS A 269 -11.83 -10.85 -6.25
C CYS A 269 -12.99 -11.76 -5.86
N SER A 270 -12.66 -12.86 -5.18
CA SER A 270 -13.60 -13.63 -4.38
C SER A 270 -13.10 -13.68 -2.93
N ALA A 271 -14.00 -13.57 -1.96
CA ALA A 271 -13.67 -13.68 -0.54
C ALA A 271 -14.64 -14.63 0.16
N LEU A 272 -14.15 -15.34 1.18
CA LEU A 272 -14.95 -16.22 2.02
C LEU A 272 -14.61 -15.96 3.48
N VAL A 273 -15.64 -15.79 4.31
CA VAL A 273 -15.53 -15.73 5.77
C VAL A 273 -16.41 -16.83 6.34
N ARG A 274 -15.83 -17.69 7.17
CA ARG A 274 -16.49 -18.89 7.70
C ARG A 274 -16.15 -19.08 9.17
N ILE A 275 -17.18 -18.98 10.01
CA ILE A 275 -17.12 -19.46 11.40
C ILE A 275 -17.13 -20.99 11.39
N LEU A 276 -16.16 -21.64 12.03
CA LEU A 276 -16.08 -23.10 12.10
C LEU A 276 -17.18 -23.68 13.02
N PRO A 277 -17.48 -25.00 12.93
CA PRO A 277 -18.47 -25.64 13.80
C PRO A 277 -18.22 -25.33 15.27
N ASN A 278 -19.30 -25.10 16.02
CA ASN A 278 -19.27 -24.73 17.44
C ASN A 278 -18.52 -23.42 17.74
N ALA A 279 -18.33 -22.53 16.75
CA ALA A 279 -17.57 -21.29 16.89
C ALA A 279 -16.15 -21.52 17.44
N SER A 280 -15.53 -22.64 17.08
CA SER A 280 -14.17 -22.97 17.52
C SER A 280 -13.11 -22.04 16.92
N ASP A 281 -13.40 -21.48 15.74
CA ASP A 281 -12.49 -20.59 15.01
C ASP A 281 -13.25 -19.76 13.96
N LEU A 282 -12.58 -18.77 13.40
CA LEU A 282 -13.00 -17.95 12.27
C LEU A 282 -11.97 -18.07 11.13
N ALA A 283 -12.33 -18.83 10.10
CA ALA A 283 -11.53 -18.92 8.88
C ALA A 283 -11.94 -17.82 7.89
N TRP A 284 -10.98 -17.30 7.15
CA TRP A 284 -11.20 -16.31 6.12
C TRP A 284 -10.18 -16.49 4.99
N GLY A 285 -10.58 -16.15 3.77
CA GLY A 285 -9.74 -16.29 2.59
C GLY A 285 -10.13 -15.28 1.51
N HIS A 286 -9.16 -14.94 0.68
CA HIS A 286 -9.30 -14.00 -0.42
C HIS A 286 -8.55 -14.53 -1.65
N ALA A 287 -9.19 -14.44 -2.81
CA ALA A 287 -8.61 -14.80 -4.09
C ALA A 287 -8.73 -13.61 -5.04
N THR A 288 -7.61 -12.94 -5.29
CA THR A 288 -7.53 -11.86 -6.28
C THR A 288 -7.56 -12.45 -7.69
N TRP A 289 -8.35 -11.83 -8.56
CA TRP A 289 -8.43 -12.11 -9.99
C TRP A 289 -7.82 -10.93 -10.72
N ASP A 290 -6.74 -11.20 -11.45
CA ASP A 290 -5.87 -10.17 -12.03
C ASP A 290 -5.24 -10.75 -13.32
N SER A 291 -4.65 -9.91 -14.19
CA SER A 291 -3.94 -10.39 -15.38
C SER A 291 -2.70 -11.19 -14.99
N TYR A 292 -2.33 -12.18 -15.81
CA TYR A 292 -1.13 -12.96 -15.56
C TYR A 292 0.17 -12.13 -15.54
N SER A 293 0.18 -10.96 -16.20
CA SER A 293 1.30 -10.02 -16.16
C SER A 293 1.55 -9.39 -14.79
N SER A 294 0.58 -9.41 -13.87
CA SER A 294 0.76 -8.94 -12.48
C SER A 294 1.33 -10.00 -11.54
N MET A 295 1.56 -11.23 -12.00
CA MET A 295 2.00 -12.36 -11.17
C MET A 295 3.48 -12.28 -10.71
N ASN A 296 4.09 -11.10 -10.72
CA ASN A 296 5.35 -10.84 -10.00
C ASN A 296 5.03 -10.50 -8.54
N ARG A 297 4.91 -11.54 -7.70
CA ARG A 297 4.29 -11.45 -6.38
C ARG A 297 5.30 -11.43 -5.25
N ILE A 298 5.15 -10.47 -4.34
CA ILE A 298 5.95 -10.36 -3.12
C ILE A 298 5.02 -10.39 -1.91
N PHE A 299 5.21 -11.35 -1.02
CA PHE A 299 4.55 -11.38 0.29
C PHE A 299 5.37 -10.54 1.27
N LYS A 300 4.78 -9.46 1.79
CA LYS A 300 5.49 -8.45 2.58
C LYS A 300 5.05 -8.45 4.04
N HIS A 301 6.01 -8.41 4.95
CA HIS A 301 5.78 -8.18 6.38
C HIS A 301 6.43 -6.86 6.79
N TYR A 302 5.65 -5.97 7.40
CA TYR A 302 6.14 -4.71 7.96
C TYR A 302 5.93 -4.71 9.46
N GLU A 303 7.01 -4.47 10.19
CA GLU A 303 7.00 -4.12 11.60
C GLU A 303 7.41 -2.65 11.70
N VAL A 304 6.41 -1.78 11.82
CA VAL A 304 6.55 -0.32 11.83
C VAL A 304 5.95 0.27 13.12
N PRO A 305 6.37 1.46 13.57
CA PRO A 305 5.88 2.01 14.82
C PRO A 305 4.41 2.39 14.68
N TYR A 306 3.66 2.25 15.77
CA TYR A 306 2.28 2.75 15.85
C TYR A 306 2.27 4.28 15.72
N ILE A 307 1.19 4.79 15.10
CA ILE A 307 0.93 6.23 14.96
C ILE A 307 0.26 6.74 16.23
#